data_AF-A0A369JWY2-F1
#
_entry.id   AF-A0A369JWY2-F1
#
_cell.length_a   1.000
_cell.length_b   1.000
_cell.length_c   1.000
_cell.angle_alpha   90.00
_cell.angle_beta   90.00
_cell.angle_gamma   90.00
#
_symmetry.space_group_name_H-M   'P 1'
#
loop_
_entity.id
_entity.type
_entity.pdbx_description
1 polymer ?
#
loop_
_entity_poly.entity_id
_entity_poly.type
_entity_poly.pdbx_seq_one_letter_code
_entity_poly.pdbx_strand_id
1 'polypeptide(L)'
;MPAVQLRGMVYLPSHFLSSPSPSCQLEGEPELWYRRMWVMDGNNSLKRIRGIGDRQVADTRIFEASDYFLPSEFVNRFANEVKAPPKPAAGAADEDIGPSEETEADGDPTDGDPFASPSGCTDNWKAAASDEKKKMWAIFDESGIFASACRHGFVMWITDMVRSGELAKYPLAMVAKALEVLGPQHLVGYDIGCQFQSTISTSSLGPKFTEEKCRCCLNAFHGFTHNYLCQLHHHPNCIDGMGIEDLETLERVFSLSNALAPITRYMTAYRRRVFIDLYF
;
A
#
# COMPACT_ATOMS: atom_id res chain seq x y z
N MET A 1 -19.17 -50.89 -31.58
CA MET A 1 -18.80 -49.92 -30.54
C MET A 1 -17.64 -49.09 -31.08
N PRO A 2 -17.81 -47.79 -31.36
CA PRO A 2 -16.72 -46.96 -31.84
C PRO A 2 -15.86 -46.46 -30.68
N ALA A 3 -14.56 -46.35 -30.92
CA ALA A 3 -13.57 -45.89 -29.96
C ALA A 3 -13.77 -44.41 -29.61
N VAL A 4 -13.74 -44.10 -28.32
CA VAL A 4 -13.77 -42.74 -27.78
C VAL A 4 -12.41 -42.08 -28.03
N GLN A 5 -12.40 -41.05 -28.86
CA GLN A 5 -11.24 -40.22 -29.12
C GLN A 5 -11.07 -39.25 -27.94
N LEU A 6 -10.04 -39.50 -27.10
CA LEU A 6 -9.62 -38.58 -26.05
C LEU A 6 -9.22 -37.25 -26.71
N ARG A 7 -9.99 -36.18 -26.43
CA ARG A 7 -9.62 -34.82 -26.78
C ARG A 7 -8.35 -34.46 -26.03
N GLY A 8 -7.24 -34.34 -26.77
CA GLY A 8 -6.00 -33.78 -26.25
C GLY A 8 -6.24 -32.38 -25.70
N MET A 9 -5.68 -32.10 -24.52
CA MET A 9 -5.41 -30.75 -24.06
C MET A 9 -4.60 -30.05 -25.14
N VAL A 10 -5.24 -29.14 -25.86
CA VAL A 10 -4.53 -28.18 -26.70
C VAL A 10 -3.84 -27.24 -25.74
N TYR A 11 -2.54 -27.46 -25.53
CA TYR A 11 -1.63 -26.44 -25.03
C TYR A 11 -1.72 -25.27 -26.00
N LEU A 12 -2.46 -24.22 -25.63
CA LEU A 12 -2.37 -22.95 -26.32
C LEU A 12 -0.94 -22.43 -26.10
N PRO A 13 -0.23 -21.99 -27.15
CA PRO A 13 1.11 -21.48 -27.00
C PRO A 13 1.05 -20.27 -26.07
N SER A 14 1.86 -20.32 -25.00
CA SER A 14 2.20 -19.18 -24.17
C SER A 14 2.91 -18.15 -25.04
N HIS A 15 2.12 -17.29 -25.70
CA HIS A 15 2.63 -16.03 -26.20
C HIS A 15 3.03 -15.21 -24.98
N PHE A 16 4.31 -15.32 -24.60
CA PHE A 16 4.98 -14.29 -23.82
C PHE A 16 4.91 -13.01 -24.67
N LEU A 17 3.83 -12.24 -24.47
CA LEU A 17 3.83 -10.83 -24.83
C LEU A 17 5.01 -10.24 -24.04
N SER A 18 6.10 -9.93 -24.74
CA SER A 18 7.12 -9.04 -24.23
C SER A 18 6.37 -7.77 -23.83
N SER A 19 6.10 -7.61 -22.54
CA SER A 19 5.28 -6.52 -22.04
C SER A 19 5.93 -5.24 -22.52
N PRO A 20 5.29 -4.46 -23.41
CA PRO A 20 5.77 -3.12 -23.69
C PRO A 20 5.71 -2.31 -22.37
N SER A 21 6.27 -1.10 -22.40
CA SER A 21 6.18 -0.14 -21.28
C SER A 21 4.83 -0.26 -20.59
N PRO A 22 4.75 -0.19 -19.25
CA PRO A 22 3.50 -0.38 -18.50
C PRO A 22 2.35 0.52 -18.95
N SER A 23 2.59 1.50 -19.85
CA SER A 23 1.61 2.39 -20.46
C SER A 23 1.18 2.07 -21.91
N CYS A 24 1.88 1.22 -22.66
CA CYS A 24 1.67 1.06 -24.11
C CYS A 24 0.59 0.02 -24.45
N GLN A 25 -0.23 0.33 -25.45
CA GLN A 25 -1.17 -0.60 -26.10
C GLN A 25 -0.78 -0.73 -27.57
N LEU A 26 -0.73 -1.95 -28.09
CA LEU A 26 -0.41 -2.18 -29.51
C LEU A 26 -1.69 -2.13 -30.36
N GLU A 27 -1.55 -1.66 -31.61
CA GLU A 27 -2.65 -1.70 -32.58
C GLU A 27 -3.07 -3.17 -32.82
N GLY A 28 -4.35 -3.47 -32.62
CA GLY A 28 -4.90 -4.83 -32.76
C GLY A 28 -4.70 -5.73 -31.53
N GLU A 29 -4.17 -5.21 -30.42
CA GLU A 29 -4.08 -5.95 -29.17
C GLU A 29 -5.48 -6.26 -28.61
N PRO A 30 -5.76 -7.52 -28.21
CA PRO A 30 -7.01 -7.86 -27.56
C PRO A 30 -7.25 -7.00 -26.31
N GLU A 31 -8.52 -6.70 -26.02
CA GLU A 31 -8.85 -6.01 -24.78
C GLU A 31 -8.47 -6.88 -23.57
N LEU A 32 -7.65 -6.31 -22.69
CA LEU A 32 -7.25 -6.94 -21.43
C LEU A 32 -8.34 -6.74 -20.38
N TRP A 33 -8.47 -7.69 -19.46
CA TRP A 33 -9.31 -7.54 -18.26
C TRP A 33 -8.84 -6.39 -17.38
N TYR A 34 -7.52 -6.30 -17.20
CA TYR A 34 -6.84 -5.21 -16.50
C TYR A 34 -5.74 -4.67 -17.39
N ARG A 35 -5.73 -3.36 -17.60
CA ARG A 35 -4.71 -2.66 -18.40
C ARG A 35 -3.47 -2.37 -17.58
N ARG A 36 -3.61 -2.26 -16.26
CA ARG A 36 -2.52 -1.97 -15.32
C ARG A 36 -2.63 -2.88 -14.11
N MET A 37 -1.49 -3.40 -13.68
CA MET A 37 -1.33 -4.08 -12.40
C MET A 37 -0.23 -3.37 -11.63
N TRP A 38 -0.55 -2.98 -10.41
CA TRP A 38 0.38 -2.32 -9.52
C TRP A 38 0.05 -2.66 -8.08
N VAL A 39 1.04 -2.51 -7.22
CA VAL A 39 0.99 -2.89 -5.81
C VAL A 39 1.28 -1.67 -4.97
N MET A 40 0.77 -1.64 -3.74
CA MET A 40 1.11 -0.63 -2.75
C MET A 40 1.27 -1.24 -1.36
N ASP A 41 2.16 -0.68 -0.56
CA ASP A 41 2.45 -1.19 0.78
C ASP A 41 3.32 -0.20 1.59
N GLY A 42 3.38 -0.38 2.91
CA GLY A 42 4.20 0.39 3.84
C GLY A 42 5.53 -0.28 4.20
N ASN A 43 6.62 0.49 4.21
CA ASN A 43 7.91 0.07 4.73
C ASN A 43 8.33 0.90 5.93
N ASN A 44 8.37 0.26 7.09
CA ASN A 44 8.79 0.88 8.33
C ASN A 44 10.32 0.94 8.51
N SER A 45 11.15 0.39 7.63
CA SER A 45 12.61 0.35 7.86
C SER A 45 13.30 1.69 7.64
N LEU A 46 12.81 2.49 6.68
CA LEU A 46 13.40 3.76 6.26
C LEU A 46 13.03 4.92 7.19
N LYS A 47 13.15 4.72 8.50
CA LYS A 47 12.82 5.75 9.51
C LYS A 47 13.86 6.84 9.57
N ARG A 48 13.47 8.06 9.96
CA ARG A 48 14.39 9.13 10.36
C ARG A 48 14.16 9.53 11.80
N ILE A 49 15.24 9.60 12.57
CA ILE A 49 15.18 10.02 13.97
C ILE A 49 14.78 11.50 14.06
N ARG A 50 13.87 11.78 14.98
CA ARG A 50 13.51 13.13 15.41
C ARG A 50 14.72 13.80 16.05
N GLY A 51 14.86 15.12 15.85
CA GLY A 51 15.93 15.89 16.48
C GLY A 51 16.06 15.60 17.99
N ILE A 52 17.30 15.51 18.49
CA ILE A 52 17.57 15.25 19.91
C ILE A 52 17.41 16.55 20.69
N GLY A 53 16.36 16.66 21.53
CA GLY A 53 16.05 17.85 22.31
C GLY A 53 15.72 19.05 21.43
N ASP A 54 16.11 20.26 21.85
CA ASP A 54 15.83 21.52 21.12
C ASP A 54 16.84 21.82 19.99
N ARG A 55 17.57 20.80 19.51
CA ARG A 55 18.58 20.99 18.46
C ARG A 55 17.90 21.32 17.13
N GLN A 56 18.19 22.50 16.60
CA GLN A 56 17.73 22.88 15.28
C GLN A 56 18.52 22.15 14.18
N VAL A 57 17.79 21.65 13.18
CA VAL A 57 18.39 21.05 11.98
C VAL A 57 18.77 22.18 11.04
N ALA A 58 20.07 22.32 10.75
CA ALA A 58 20.58 23.40 9.89
C ALA A 58 20.19 23.25 8.41
N ASP A 59 19.90 22.03 7.95
CA ASP A 59 19.47 21.77 6.57
C ASP A 59 17.96 21.92 6.45
N THR A 60 17.53 23.04 5.87
CA THR A 60 16.12 23.39 5.67
C THR A 60 15.64 23.12 4.25
N ARG A 61 16.46 22.46 3.41
CA ARG A 61 16.10 22.19 2.01
C ARG A 61 14.95 21.19 1.94
N ILE A 62 14.13 21.34 0.91
CA ILE A 62 13.07 20.41 0.56
C ILE A 62 13.49 19.74 -0.75
N PHE A 63 13.35 18.42 -0.82
CA PHE A 63 13.66 17.68 -2.04
C PHE A 63 12.42 17.67 -2.94
N GLU A 64 12.46 18.48 -4.00
CA GLU A 64 11.37 18.67 -4.97
C GLU A 64 11.71 18.12 -6.37
N ALA A 65 12.91 17.57 -6.54
CA ALA A 65 13.43 17.17 -7.86
C ALA A 65 12.91 15.81 -8.36
N SER A 66 12.07 15.12 -7.59
CA SER A 66 11.61 13.77 -7.89
C SER A 66 10.12 13.72 -8.15
N ASP A 67 9.75 13.02 -9.22
CA ASP A 67 8.36 12.75 -9.60
C ASP A 67 7.76 11.56 -8.83
N TYR A 68 8.56 10.84 -8.04
CA TYR A 68 8.07 9.73 -7.20
C TYR A 68 7.36 10.23 -5.95
N PHE A 69 7.82 11.32 -5.34
CA PHE A 69 7.30 11.74 -4.04
C PHE A 69 5.96 12.47 -4.16
N LEU A 70 4.90 11.89 -3.59
CA LEU A 70 3.63 12.59 -3.42
C LEU A 70 3.77 13.66 -2.34
N PRO A 71 3.40 14.93 -2.62
CA PRO A 71 3.44 15.98 -1.61
C PRO A 71 2.52 15.66 -0.44
N SER A 72 2.95 15.98 0.78
CA SER A 72 2.15 15.77 1.99
C SER A 72 0.79 16.49 1.93
N GLU A 73 0.73 17.64 1.27
CA GLU A 73 -0.52 18.36 1.02
C GLU A 73 -1.50 17.57 0.15
N PHE A 74 -1.01 16.82 -0.84
CA PHE A 74 -1.84 15.96 -1.67
C PHE A 74 -2.38 14.78 -0.86
N VAL A 75 -1.50 14.11 -0.10
CA VAL A 75 -1.85 12.95 0.74
C VAL A 75 -2.85 13.34 1.84
N ASN A 76 -2.66 14.50 2.48
CA ASN A 76 -3.52 14.94 3.58
C ASN A 76 -4.95 15.31 3.16
N ARG A 77 -5.25 15.43 1.86
CA ARG A 77 -6.64 15.56 1.37
C ARG A 77 -7.51 14.36 1.78
N PHE A 78 -6.89 13.19 1.94
CA PHE A 78 -7.56 11.94 2.28
C PHE A 78 -7.50 11.59 3.77
N ALA A 79 -6.96 12.48 4.62
CA ALA A 79 -6.77 12.20 6.05
C ALA A 79 -8.06 11.89 6.81
N ASN A 80 -9.20 12.42 6.35
CA ASN A 80 -10.49 12.34 7.03
C ASN A 80 -11.52 11.46 6.29
N GLU A 81 -11.10 10.72 5.25
CA GLU A 81 -11.97 9.84 4.46
C GLU A 81 -12.41 8.60 5.26
N VAL A 82 -11.62 8.20 6.27
CA VAL A 82 -11.94 7.12 7.20
C VAL A 82 -11.98 7.71 8.60
N LYS A 83 -13.11 7.57 9.30
CA LYS A 83 -13.31 8.16 10.63
C LYS A 83 -12.72 7.23 11.67
N ALA A 84 -11.74 7.68 12.46
CA ALA A 84 -11.23 6.88 13.57
C ALA A 84 -12.36 6.41 14.51
N PRO A 85 -12.30 5.17 15.05
CA PRO A 85 -13.27 4.70 16.02
C PRO A 85 -13.21 5.54 17.31
N PRO A 86 -14.33 5.70 18.05
CA PRO A 86 -14.33 6.43 19.30
C PRO A 86 -13.38 5.77 20.32
N LYS A 87 -12.57 6.58 21.01
CA LYS A 87 -11.67 6.09 22.08
C LYS A 87 -12.49 5.33 23.14
N PRO A 88 -12.04 4.17 23.64
CA PRO A 88 -12.64 3.57 24.82
C PRO A 88 -12.57 4.56 25.98
N ALA A 89 -13.67 4.74 26.71
CA ALA A 89 -13.67 5.56 27.92
C ALA A 89 -12.63 5.00 28.90
N ALA A 90 -11.70 5.83 29.35
CA ALA A 90 -10.68 5.45 30.31
C ALA A 90 -11.33 4.92 31.59
N GLY A 91 -11.25 3.60 31.80
CA GLY A 91 -11.48 2.99 33.10
C GLY A 91 -10.32 3.33 34.02
N ALA A 92 -10.63 3.86 35.19
CA ALA A 92 -9.65 4.27 36.20
C ALA A 92 -8.75 3.10 36.62
N ALA A 93 -7.45 3.19 36.30
CA ALA A 93 -6.37 2.57 37.06
C ALA A 93 -5.01 3.20 36.69
N ASP A 94 -4.33 3.65 37.75
CA ASP A 94 -2.95 4.14 37.91
C ASP A 94 -2.49 5.44 37.21
N GLU A 95 -2.45 6.47 38.06
CA GLU A 95 -1.69 7.71 37.91
C GLU A 95 -0.19 7.41 37.98
N ASP A 96 0.55 7.60 36.88
CA ASP A 96 1.87 8.27 36.83
C ASP A 96 2.50 8.17 35.43
N ILE A 97 2.08 9.03 34.49
CA ILE A 97 2.89 9.39 33.31
C ILE A 97 2.67 10.89 33.02
N GLY A 98 3.77 11.63 32.94
CA GLY A 98 3.84 13.07 32.65
C GLY A 98 3.24 13.50 31.30
N PRO A 99 3.42 14.78 30.90
CA PRO A 99 2.48 15.48 30.03
C PRO A 99 2.26 14.75 28.71
N SER A 100 1.00 14.40 28.49
CA SER A 100 0.50 13.71 27.32
C SER A 100 0.67 14.59 26.07
N GLU A 101 1.76 14.38 25.33
CA GLU A 101 1.74 14.68 23.91
C GLU A 101 0.73 13.73 23.24
N GLU A 102 -0.15 14.29 22.42
CA GLU A 102 -1.14 13.58 21.62
C GLU A 102 -0.42 12.59 20.69
N THR A 103 -0.19 11.38 21.14
CA THR A 103 0.22 10.27 20.28
C THR A 103 -1.00 9.87 19.46
N GLU A 104 -0.93 10.08 18.15
CA GLU A 104 -1.94 9.57 17.23
C GLU A 104 -2.04 8.04 17.41
N ALA A 105 -3.29 7.56 17.35
CA ALA A 105 -3.64 6.17 17.59
C ALA A 105 -2.89 5.22 16.66
N ASP A 106 -2.89 3.93 17.01
CA ASP A 106 -2.16 2.89 16.29
C ASP A 106 -2.51 2.97 14.79
N GLY A 107 -1.63 3.49 13.93
CA GLY A 107 -1.98 3.81 12.55
C GLY A 107 -2.29 2.55 11.75
N ASP A 108 -3.58 2.26 11.62
CA ASP A 108 -4.13 1.11 10.91
C ASP A 108 -4.94 1.60 9.69
N PRO A 109 -4.70 1.06 8.49
CA PRO A 109 -5.34 1.52 7.26
C PRO A 109 -6.84 1.18 7.21
N THR A 110 -7.33 0.42 8.18
CA THR A 110 -8.72 -0.05 8.33
C THR A 110 -9.44 0.62 9.48
N ASP A 111 -8.77 1.50 10.23
CA ASP A 111 -9.31 2.08 11.46
C ASP A 111 -10.57 2.91 11.19
N GLY A 112 -11.68 2.37 11.69
CA GLY A 112 -12.98 3.02 11.67
C GLY A 112 -13.72 2.95 10.33
N ASP A 113 -13.41 1.90 9.56
CA ASP A 113 -14.32 1.37 8.56
C ASP A 113 -15.62 0.87 9.23
N PRO A 114 -16.80 1.48 8.94
CA PRO A 114 -18.08 1.03 9.48
C PRO A 114 -18.52 -0.34 8.94
N PHE A 115 -17.83 -0.85 7.92
CA PHE A 115 -18.03 -2.15 7.29
C PHE A 115 -16.84 -3.09 7.54
N ALA A 116 -16.20 -3.00 8.72
CA ALA A 116 -15.32 -4.05 9.23
C ALA A 116 -15.90 -5.40 8.80
N SER A 117 -15.20 -6.04 7.85
CA SER A 117 -15.80 -7.06 6.99
C SER A 117 -16.59 -8.06 7.84
N PRO A 118 -17.80 -8.50 7.43
CA PRO A 118 -18.54 -9.54 8.15
C PRO A 118 -17.77 -10.87 8.28
N SER A 119 -16.56 -10.94 7.71
CA SER A 119 -15.70 -12.10 7.66
C SER A 119 -14.56 -12.12 8.71
N GLY A 120 -14.41 -11.09 9.58
CA GLY A 120 -13.36 -11.08 10.62
C GLY A 120 -11.94 -11.18 10.07
N CYS A 121 -11.75 -10.83 8.79
CA CYS A 121 -10.53 -11.10 8.03
C CYS A 121 -9.32 -10.35 8.56
N THR A 122 -9.56 -9.10 8.94
CA THR A 122 -8.54 -8.20 9.44
C THR A 122 -8.17 -8.48 10.88
N ASP A 123 -9.00 -9.15 11.66
CA ASP A 123 -8.62 -9.54 13.02
C ASP A 123 -7.48 -10.58 12.97
N ASN A 124 -7.54 -11.53 12.03
CA ASN A 124 -6.47 -12.50 11.81
C ASN A 124 -5.18 -11.87 11.27
N TRP A 125 -5.30 -10.92 10.34
CA TRP A 125 -4.14 -10.18 9.81
C TRP A 125 -3.51 -9.27 10.87
N LYS A 126 -4.33 -8.53 11.63
CA LYS A 126 -3.87 -7.68 12.76
C LYS A 126 -3.20 -8.51 13.85
N ALA A 127 -3.72 -9.70 14.17
CA ALA A 127 -3.09 -10.60 15.13
C ALA A 127 -1.70 -11.11 14.68
N ALA A 128 -1.41 -11.11 13.38
CA ALA A 128 -0.10 -11.44 12.83
C ALA A 128 0.87 -10.24 12.80
N ALA A 129 0.35 -9.00 12.84
CA ALA A 129 1.16 -7.79 12.92
C ALA A 129 1.60 -7.54 14.38
N SER A 130 2.91 -7.42 14.63
CA SER A 130 3.44 -7.29 16.00
C SER A 130 3.11 -5.93 16.67
N ASP A 131 2.79 -5.98 17.96
CA ASP A 131 2.33 -4.89 18.84
C ASP A 131 3.38 -3.81 19.22
N GLU A 132 4.59 -3.82 18.63
CA GLU A 132 5.73 -2.98 19.08
C GLU A 132 5.67 -1.49 18.64
N LYS A 133 4.51 -0.98 18.20
CA LYS A 133 4.43 0.28 17.44
C LYS A 133 4.26 1.56 18.30
N LYS A 134 3.67 1.46 19.50
CA LYS A 134 3.21 2.65 20.26
C LYS A 134 4.32 3.54 20.83
N LYS A 135 5.46 2.98 21.25
CA LYS A 135 6.61 3.77 21.75
C LYS A 135 7.55 4.25 20.64
N MET A 136 7.40 3.69 19.44
CA MET A 136 8.31 3.88 18.33
C MET A 136 8.15 5.27 17.68
N TRP A 137 6.92 5.78 17.55
CA TRP A 137 6.64 7.04 16.85
C TRP A 137 7.09 8.30 17.58
N ALA A 138 7.29 8.23 18.89
CA ALA A 138 7.85 9.35 19.65
C ALA A 138 9.30 9.69 19.23
N ILE A 139 10.02 8.72 18.66
CA ILE A 139 11.45 8.81 18.35
C ILE A 139 11.71 9.22 16.89
N PHE A 140 10.77 8.97 15.98
CA PHE A 140 10.97 9.16 14.54
C PHE A 140 10.03 10.22 13.98
N ASP A 141 10.56 11.15 13.18
CA ASP A 141 9.73 12.10 12.44
C ASP A 141 9.05 11.38 11.25
N GLU A 142 9.83 10.81 10.34
CA GLU A 142 9.32 9.84 9.37
C GLU A 142 9.48 8.44 9.96
N SER A 143 8.35 7.77 10.20
CA SER A 143 8.26 6.40 10.71
C SER A 143 8.50 5.34 9.62
N GLY A 144 8.54 5.75 8.36
CA GLY A 144 8.74 4.88 7.21
C GLY A 144 8.37 5.58 5.89
N ILE A 145 8.15 4.79 4.86
CA ILE A 145 7.55 5.21 3.60
C ILE A 145 6.34 4.35 3.28
N PHE A 146 5.37 4.91 2.56
CA PHE A 146 4.35 4.14 1.87
C PHE A 146 4.62 4.27 0.37
N ALA A 147 4.69 3.17 -0.36
CA ALA A 147 5.13 3.17 -1.75
C ALA A 147 4.18 2.38 -2.65
N SER A 148 4.29 2.61 -3.94
CA SER A 148 3.63 1.84 -4.98
C SER A 148 4.61 1.45 -6.07
N ALA A 149 4.40 0.30 -6.69
CA ALA A 149 5.22 -0.18 -7.80
C ALA A 149 4.38 -0.88 -8.86
N CYS A 150 4.80 -0.81 -10.11
CA CYS A 150 4.17 -1.59 -11.18
C CYS A 150 4.62 -3.06 -11.10
N ARG A 151 3.94 -3.94 -11.84
CA ARG A 151 4.32 -5.36 -11.96
C ARG A 151 5.76 -5.63 -12.44
N HIS A 152 6.42 -4.64 -13.06
CA HIS A 152 7.81 -4.76 -13.52
C HIS A 152 8.84 -4.39 -12.44
N GLY A 153 8.40 -3.96 -11.26
CA GLY A 153 9.29 -3.55 -10.17
C GLY A 153 9.72 -2.09 -10.20
N PHE A 154 9.19 -1.27 -11.12
CA PHE A 154 9.44 0.18 -11.10
C PHE A 154 8.57 0.85 -10.05
N VAL A 155 9.20 1.65 -9.19
CA VAL A 155 8.48 2.49 -8.23
C VAL A 155 7.71 3.56 -8.99
N MET A 156 6.45 3.73 -8.60
CA MET A 156 5.56 4.71 -9.22
C MET A 156 5.48 5.95 -8.34
N TRP A 157 5.09 5.76 -7.08
CA TRP A 157 4.97 6.83 -6.10
C TRP A 157 5.39 6.41 -4.71
N ILE A 158 5.88 7.37 -3.94
CA ILE A 158 6.33 7.23 -2.55
C ILE A 158 5.73 8.40 -1.75
N THR A 159 5.35 8.14 -0.50
CA THR A 159 5.07 9.18 0.48
C THR A 159 5.73 8.82 1.80
N ASP A 160 6.17 9.83 2.54
CA ASP A 160 6.61 9.62 3.91
C ASP A 160 5.42 9.31 4.82
N MET A 161 5.57 8.29 5.65
CA MET A 161 4.71 8.11 6.81
C MET A 161 5.28 8.96 7.93
N VAL A 162 4.52 9.97 8.35
CA VAL A 162 5.00 10.98 9.32
C VAL A 162 4.35 10.71 10.66
N ARG A 163 5.16 10.28 11.64
CA ARG A 163 4.73 9.99 13.02
C ARG A 163 3.48 9.10 13.11
N SER A 164 3.31 8.18 12.18
CA SER A 164 2.15 7.29 12.10
C SER A 164 2.55 5.89 11.64
N GLY A 165 1.64 4.93 11.78
CA GLY A 165 1.66 3.71 10.98
C GLY A 165 1.12 3.97 9.56
N GLU A 166 0.55 2.94 8.96
CA GLU A 166 -0.09 2.99 7.65
C GLU A 166 -1.53 3.52 7.77
N LEU A 167 -1.70 4.83 7.85
CA LEU A 167 -3.04 5.43 7.82
C LEU A 167 -3.68 5.29 6.43
N ALA A 168 -5.01 5.13 6.37
CA ALA A 168 -5.77 4.97 5.12
C ALA A 168 -5.52 6.07 4.08
N LYS A 169 -5.11 7.28 4.51
CA LYS A 169 -4.76 8.39 3.62
C LYS A 169 -3.64 8.07 2.64
N TYR A 170 -2.68 7.23 3.02
CA TYR A 170 -1.54 6.88 2.17
C TYR A 170 -1.97 6.03 0.97
N PRO A 171 -2.62 4.86 1.16
CA PRO A 171 -3.10 4.08 0.02
C PRO A 171 -4.19 4.80 -0.78
N LEU A 172 -5.06 5.60 -0.14
CA LEU A 172 -6.04 6.43 -0.88
C LEU A 172 -5.35 7.45 -1.80
N ALA A 173 -4.27 8.09 -1.34
CA ALA A 173 -3.51 9.01 -2.19
C ALA A 173 -2.87 8.30 -3.39
N MET A 174 -2.36 7.07 -3.22
CA MET A 174 -1.83 6.26 -4.32
C MET A 174 -2.93 5.96 -5.36
N VAL A 175 -4.12 5.55 -4.91
CA VAL A 175 -5.26 5.31 -5.80
C VAL A 175 -5.69 6.58 -6.52
N ALA A 176 -5.78 7.71 -5.80
CA ALA A 176 -6.13 9.00 -6.39
C ALA A 176 -5.16 9.38 -7.52
N LYS A 177 -3.85 9.22 -7.28
CA LYS A 177 -2.84 9.50 -8.30
C LYS A 177 -2.92 8.52 -9.47
N ALA A 178 -3.16 7.24 -9.21
CA ALA A 178 -3.35 6.24 -10.25
C ALA A 178 -4.55 6.57 -11.16
N LEU A 179 -5.69 6.92 -10.59
CA LEU A 179 -6.89 7.32 -11.33
C LEU A 179 -6.69 8.62 -12.13
N GLU A 180 -5.75 9.47 -11.74
CA GLU A 180 -5.39 10.68 -12.46
C GLU A 180 -4.56 10.37 -13.72
N VAL A 181 -3.62 9.42 -13.66
CA VAL A 181 -2.56 9.31 -14.68
C VAL A 181 -2.48 7.98 -15.44
N LEU A 182 -3.06 6.89 -14.95
CA LEU A 182 -2.84 5.54 -15.53
C LEU A 182 -3.97 5.05 -16.45
N GLY A 183 -5.12 5.73 -16.45
CA GLY A 183 -6.31 5.37 -17.22
C GLY A 183 -7.24 4.38 -16.51
N PRO A 184 -8.06 3.60 -17.26
CA PRO A 184 -8.98 2.62 -16.70
C PRO A 184 -8.34 1.26 -16.40
N GLN A 185 -9.12 0.41 -15.70
CA GLN A 185 -8.96 -1.03 -15.53
C GLN A 185 -7.69 -1.40 -14.77
N HIS A 186 -7.56 -0.87 -13.55
CA HIS A 186 -6.48 -1.20 -12.64
C HIS A 186 -6.80 -2.44 -11.81
N LEU A 187 -5.81 -3.32 -11.67
CA LEU A 187 -5.77 -4.30 -10.59
C LEU A 187 -4.72 -3.84 -9.57
N VAL A 188 -5.18 -3.65 -8.34
CA VAL A 188 -4.42 -3.02 -7.27
C VAL A 188 -4.12 -4.04 -6.17
N GLY A 189 -2.86 -4.44 -6.03
CA GLY A 189 -2.42 -5.34 -4.97
C GLY A 189 -2.16 -4.63 -3.65
N TYR A 190 -2.72 -5.15 -2.56
CA TYR A 190 -2.43 -4.72 -1.20
C TYR A 190 -2.77 -5.84 -0.21
N ASP A 191 -2.01 -5.96 0.87
CA ASP A 191 -2.17 -6.99 1.93
C ASP A 191 -3.58 -7.07 2.50
N ILE A 192 -4.24 -5.92 2.57
CA ILE A 192 -5.63 -5.79 3.03
C ILE A 192 -6.56 -5.34 1.90
N GLY A 193 -6.22 -5.65 0.65
CA GLY A 193 -6.94 -5.24 -0.55
C GLY A 193 -8.44 -5.56 -0.51
N CYS A 194 -8.83 -6.64 0.17
CA CYS A 194 -10.25 -7.00 0.38
C CYS A 194 -11.03 -5.91 1.12
N GLN A 195 -10.51 -5.41 2.24
CA GLN A 195 -11.14 -4.34 3.02
C GLN A 195 -10.88 -2.99 2.38
N PHE A 196 -9.68 -2.78 1.86
CA PHE A 196 -9.33 -1.51 1.22
C PHE A 196 -10.24 -1.20 0.03
N GLN A 197 -10.76 -2.20 -0.68
CA GLN A 197 -11.78 -1.98 -1.71
C GLN A 197 -13.06 -1.32 -1.15
N SER A 198 -13.51 -1.73 0.04
CA SER A 198 -14.63 -1.09 0.75
C SER A 198 -14.28 0.33 1.17
N THR A 199 -13.06 0.55 1.67
CA THR A 199 -12.54 1.89 2.00
C THR A 199 -12.59 2.82 0.78
N ILE A 200 -12.10 2.38 -0.38
CA ILE A 200 -12.17 3.17 -1.62
C ILE A 200 -13.63 3.44 -2.00
N SER A 201 -14.49 2.41 -1.95
CA SER A 201 -15.89 2.51 -2.37
C SER A 201 -16.70 3.51 -1.54
N THR A 202 -16.32 3.71 -0.27
CA THR A 202 -16.97 4.66 0.64
C THR A 202 -16.29 6.02 0.68
N SER A 203 -15.09 6.15 0.12
CA SER A 203 -14.37 7.41 -0.03
C SER A 203 -14.87 8.26 -1.21
N SER A 204 -14.37 9.48 -1.32
CA SER A 204 -14.57 10.34 -2.50
C SER A 204 -14.10 9.72 -3.82
N LEU A 205 -13.23 8.71 -3.79
CA LEU A 205 -12.69 8.04 -4.98
C LEU A 205 -13.61 6.93 -5.53
N GLY A 206 -14.58 6.46 -4.75
CA GLY A 206 -15.44 5.32 -5.08
C GLY A 206 -16.13 5.40 -6.45
N PRO A 207 -16.79 6.52 -6.80
CA PRO A 207 -17.45 6.68 -8.09
C PRO A 207 -16.48 6.49 -9.27
N LYS A 208 -15.34 7.18 -9.25
CA LYS A 208 -14.34 7.12 -10.32
C LYS A 208 -13.67 5.75 -10.37
N PHE A 209 -13.32 5.17 -9.22
CA PHE A 209 -12.73 3.83 -9.17
C PHE A 209 -13.64 2.76 -9.81
N THR A 210 -14.95 2.89 -9.59
CA THR A 210 -15.97 2.01 -10.18
C THR A 210 -16.16 2.25 -11.67
N GLU A 211 -16.27 3.53 -12.10
CA GLU A 211 -16.40 3.92 -13.51
C GLU A 211 -15.23 3.41 -14.36
N GLU A 212 -14.01 3.55 -13.82
CA GLU A 212 -12.77 3.09 -14.44
C GLU A 212 -12.60 1.56 -14.37
N LYS A 213 -13.55 0.82 -13.76
CA LYS A 213 -13.53 -0.64 -13.61
C LYS A 213 -12.27 -1.15 -12.89
N CYS A 214 -11.81 -0.41 -11.89
CA CYS A 214 -10.68 -0.82 -11.07
C CYS A 214 -11.11 -1.85 -10.01
N ARG A 215 -10.17 -2.66 -9.52
CA ARG A 215 -10.38 -3.69 -8.51
C ARG A 215 -9.17 -3.81 -7.57
N CYS A 216 -9.41 -4.10 -6.30
CA CYS A 216 -8.33 -4.50 -5.38
C CYS A 216 -8.17 -6.02 -5.31
N CYS A 217 -6.95 -6.45 -5.02
CA CYS A 217 -6.54 -7.84 -4.92
C CYS A 217 -5.63 -8.00 -3.70
N LEU A 218 -5.71 -9.17 -3.05
CA LEU A 218 -4.72 -9.55 -2.04
C LEU A 218 -3.43 -9.98 -2.73
N ASN A 219 -2.31 -9.89 -2.02
CA ASN A 219 -1.09 -10.51 -2.50
C ASN A 219 -1.16 -12.03 -2.34
N ALA A 220 -0.40 -12.79 -3.12
CA ALA A 220 -0.50 -14.25 -3.15
C ALA A 220 -0.06 -14.91 -1.84
N PHE A 221 0.96 -14.39 -1.16
CA PHE A 221 1.42 -14.91 0.12
C PHE A 221 0.49 -14.47 1.25
N HIS A 222 0.26 -13.16 1.34
CA HIS A 222 -0.58 -12.57 2.37
C HIS A 222 -2.04 -13.03 2.27
N GLY A 223 -2.53 -13.34 1.07
CA GLY A 223 -3.88 -13.85 0.86
C GLY A 223 -4.22 -15.10 1.68
N PHE A 224 -3.22 -15.94 2.02
CA PHE A 224 -3.46 -17.12 2.85
C PHE A 224 -3.71 -16.82 4.34
N THR A 225 -3.38 -15.62 4.82
CA THR A 225 -3.70 -15.19 6.20
C THR A 225 -5.15 -14.70 6.32
N HIS A 226 -5.86 -14.54 5.20
CA HIS A 226 -7.26 -14.16 5.14
C HIS A 226 -8.16 -15.39 5.27
N ASN A 227 -9.41 -15.22 5.71
CA ASN A 227 -10.34 -16.35 5.80
C ASN A 227 -10.66 -16.93 4.40
N TYR A 228 -11.09 -18.19 4.35
CA TYR A 228 -11.34 -18.90 3.10
C TYR A 228 -12.34 -18.19 2.17
N LEU A 229 -13.40 -17.60 2.72
CA LEU A 229 -14.39 -16.86 1.91
C LEU A 229 -13.77 -15.62 1.25
N CYS A 230 -12.91 -14.90 1.97
CA CYS A 230 -12.16 -13.78 1.43
C CYS A 230 -11.23 -14.22 0.29
N GLN A 231 -10.53 -15.34 0.48
CA GLN A 231 -9.63 -15.90 -0.53
C GLN A 231 -10.37 -16.20 -1.84
N LEU A 232 -11.56 -16.80 -1.78
CA LEU A 232 -12.37 -17.13 -2.96
C LEU A 232 -12.72 -15.92 -3.83
N HIS A 233 -12.71 -14.70 -3.27
CA HIS A 233 -13.09 -13.48 -3.97
C HIS A 233 -11.92 -12.55 -4.28
N HIS A 234 -10.88 -12.52 -3.42
CA HIS A 234 -9.81 -11.52 -3.51
C HIS A 234 -8.41 -12.10 -3.71
N HIS A 235 -8.24 -13.42 -3.59
CA HIS A 235 -6.94 -14.05 -3.85
C HIS A 235 -6.61 -14.02 -5.36
N PRO A 236 -5.35 -13.74 -5.75
CA PRO A 236 -4.91 -13.67 -7.15
C PRO A 236 -5.39 -14.84 -8.02
N ASN A 237 -5.23 -16.07 -7.52
CA ASN A 237 -5.64 -17.31 -8.21
C ASN A 237 -7.13 -17.40 -8.56
N CYS A 238 -7.99 -16.56 -7.98
CA CYS A 238 -9.43 -16.56 -8.19
C CYS A 238 -9.91 -15.36 -9.02
N ILE A 239 -8.99 -14.54 -9.57
CA ILE A 239 -9.32 -13.34 -10.33
C ILE A 239 -8.95 -13.52 -11.81
N ASP A 240 -9.96 -13.45 -12.67
CA ASP A 240 -9.76 -13.49 -14.12
C ASP A 240 -8.89 -12.30 -14.59
N GLY A 241 -7.96 -12.59 -15.49
CA GLY A 241 -7.03 -11.58 -16.00
C GLY A 241 -5.81 -11.31 -15.11
N MET A 242 -5.72 -11.90 -13.91
CA MET A 242 -4.57 -11.78 -13.02
C MET A 242 -3.28 -12.42 -13.60
N GLY A 243 -3.43 -13.53 -14.31
CA GLY A 243 -2.30 -14.28 -14.83
C GLY A 243 -1.53 -15.01 -13.71
N ILE A 244 -0.20 -14.99 -13.79
CA ILE A 244 0.72 -15.65 -12.84
C ILE A 244 1.44 -14.67 -11.90
N GLU A 245 0.97 -13.42 -11.85
CA GLU A 245 1.54 -12.40 -10.98
C GLU A 245 1.27 -12.76 -9.50
N ASP A 246 2.20 -12.47 -8.60
CA ASP A 246 2.06 -12.76 -7.16
C ASP A 246 1.70 -11.52 -6.34
N LEU A 247 1.89 -10.32 -6.92
CA LEU A 247 1.75 -9.01 -6.28
C LEU A 247 2.69 -8.78 -5.08
N GLU A 248 3.74 -9.60 -4.92
CA GLU A 248 4.74 -9.46 -3.84
C GLU A 248 5.90 -8.53 -4.21
N THR A 249 5.65 -7.62 -5.16
CA THR A 249 6.72 -6.78 -5.72
C THR A 249 7.28 -5.79 -4.71
N LEU A 250 6.45 -5.24 -3.84
CA LEU A 250 6.96 -4.33 -2.81
C LEU A 250 7.74 -5.04 -1.71
N GLU A 251 7.43 -6.29 -1.38
CA GLU A 251 8.25 -7.07 -0.44
C GLU A 251 9.69 -7.22 -0.93
N ARG A 252 9.86 -7.48 -2.24
CA ARG A 252 11.18 -7.57 -2.86
C ARG A 252 11.89 -6.22 -2.90
N VAL A 253 11.18 -5.17 -3.31
CA VAL A 253 11.71 -3.80 -3.36
C VAL A 253 12.12 -3.33 -1.96
N PHE A 254 11.31 -3.58 -0.95
CA PHE A 254 11.55 -3.22 0.44
C PHE A 254 12.71 -3.98 1.03
N SER A 255 12.75 -5.30 0.85
CA SER A 255 13.88 -6.14 1.28
C SER A 255 15.23 -5.58 0.82
N LEU A 256 15.32 -5.14 -0.44
CA LEU A 256 16.55 -4.56 -0.97
C LEU A 256 16.78 -3.11 -0.47
N SER A 257 15.73 -2.28 -0.43
CA SER A 257 15.84 -0.87 0.01
C SER A 257 16.20 -0.72 1.48
N ASN A 258 15.95 -1.75 2.31
CA ASN A 258 16.29 -1.76 3.73
C ASN A 258 17.80 -1.59 3.98
N ALA A 259 18.65 -1.84 2.97
CA ALA A 259 20.07 -1.50 3.02
C ALA A 259 20.35 0.01 3.23
N LEU A 260 19.40 0.89 2.90
CA LEU A 260 19.49 2.32 3.15
C LEU A 260 19.20 2.71 4.61
N ALA A 261 18.54 1.85 5.39
CA ALA A 261 18.09 2.19 6.74
C ALA A 261 19.22 2.64 7.69
N PRO A 262 20.42 2.01 7.70
CA PRO A 262 21.50 2.45 8.58
C PRO A 262 22.04 3.85 8.26
N ILE A 263 22.02 4.24 6.99
CA ILE A 263 22.59 5.52 6.53
C ILE A 263 21.57 6.65 6.57
N THR A 264 20.31 6.39 6.25
CA THR A 264 19.26 7.42 6.15
C THR A 264 18.71 7.87 7.51
N ARG A 265 18.88 7.04 8.55
CA ARG A 265 18.23 7.24 9.86
C ARG A 265 18.59 8.54 10.58
N TYR A 266 19.81 9.02 10.39
CA TYR A 266 20.33 10.24 11.01
C TYR A 266 20.51 11.39 10.02
N MET A 267 20.11 11.19 8.77
CA MET A 267 20.19 12.23 7.74
C MET A 267 19.13 13.31 7.97
N THR A 268 19.32 14.45 7.31
CA THR A 268 18.29 15.48 7.18
C THR A 268 17.17 14.94 6.27
N ALA A 269 15.94 15.49 6.38
CA ALA A 269 14.82 15.05 5.54
C ALA A 269 15.15 15.12 4.04
N TYR A 270 15.82 16.19 3.61
CA TYR A 270 16.34 16.36 2.25
C TYR A 270 17.26 15.21 1.83
N ARG A 271 18.32 14.95 2.61
CA ARG A 271 19.32 13.93 2.29
C ARG A 271 18.69 12.54 2.29
N ARG A 272 17.81 12.24 3.23
CA ARG A 272 17.06 10.98 3.26
C ARG A 272 16.31 10.78 1.94
N ARG A 273 15.51 11.75 1.49
CA ARG A 273 14.78 11.63 0.22
C ARG A 273 15.70 11.49 -0.99
N VAL A 274 16.82 12.21 -1.04
CA VAL A 274 17.83 12.06 -2.11
C VAL A 274 18.35 10.62 -2.18
N PHE A 275 18.69 10.00 -1.05
CA PHE A 275 19.20 8.62 -1.05
C PHE A 275 18.13 7.58 -1.40
N ILE A 276 16.88 7.82 -1.00
CA ILE A 276 15.75 6.97 -1.38
C ILE A 276 15.47 7.09 -2.88
N ASP A 277 15.44 8.30 -3.41
CA ASP A 277 15.23 8.58 -4.83
C ASP A 277 16.33 7.98 -5.71
N LEU A 278 17.60 8.14 -5.33
CA LEU A 278 18.72 7.55 -6.07
C LEU A 278 18.73 6.02 -6.08
N TYR A 279 18.00 5.39 -5.16
CA TYR A 279 17.96 3.93 -5.05
C TYR A 279 16.90 3.30 -5.94
N PHE A 280 15.76 3.98 -6.13
CA PHE A 280 14.61 3.49 -6.90
C PHE A 280 14.66 3.92 -8.37
#